data_AF-A0A1V6AGZ0-F1
#
_entry.id   AF-A0A1V6AGZ0-F1
#
_cell.length_a   1.000
_cell.length_b   1.000
_cell.length_c   1.000
_cell.angle_alpha   90.00
_cell.angle_beta   90.00
_cell.angle_gamma   90.00
#
_symmetry.space_group_name_H-M   'P 1'
#
loop_
_entity.id
_entity.type
_entity.pdbx_description
1 polymer ?
#
loop_
_entity_poly.entity_id
_entity_poly.type
_entity_poly.pdbx_seq_one_letter_code
_entity_poly.pdbx_strand_id
1 'polypeptide(L)'
;MITDNFTTNIETEIKVMITKAEYENLFAKAHNIFSQINHYYKLTDELCIRLRKINNEFFIQYKVNNNTEQLIGLKDKTEYSMNIEEADYIIIKNNPNALWVYLGKSKISDSFVIYKGSLETLRANVTLDSSMRDIEIDMNSYKNNIDYELEWEIDKSQYNKAVRILKKYGIDIRNRVTGLSKYKRLTESNAC
;
A
#
# COMPACT_ATOMS: atom_id res chain seq x y z
N MET A 1 13.48 15.94 -10.77
CA MET A 1 12.39 15.27 -10.02
C MET A 1 11.34 14.83 -11.04
N ILE A 2 10.58 13.77 -10.76
CA ILE A 2 9.51 13.26 -11.64
C ILE A 2 8.24 13.99 -11.21
N THR A 3 7.91 15.13 -11.82
CA THR A 3 6.83 16.00 -11.27
C THR A 3 5.70 16.32 -12.24
N ASP A 4 5.93 16.30 -13.55
CA ASP A 4 4.99 16.98 -14.45
C ASP A 4 3.71 16.17 -14.73
N ASN A 5 3.73 14.85 -14.49
CA ASN A 5 2.61 13.93 -14.75
C ASN A 5 2.11 13.16 -13.51
N PHE A 6 2.65 13.44 -12.32
CA PHE A 6 2.26 12.76 -11.08
C PHE A 6 1.41 13.67 -10.20
N THR A 7 0.24 13.19 -9.80
CA THR A 7 -0.49 13.77 -8.66
C THR A 7 0.21 13.35 -7.37
N THR A 8 0.13 14.22 -6.36
CA THR A 8 0.81 14.02 -5.09
C THR A 8 -0.20 14.05 -3.96
N ASN A 9 -0.16 13.07 -3.06
CA ASN A 9 -0.99 13.03 -1.85
C ASN A 9 -0.14 12.74 -0.62
N ILE A 10 -0.37 13.47 0.47
CA ILE A 10 0.25 13.19 1.77
C ILE A 10 -0.69 12.28 2.54
N GLU A 11 -0.19 11.12 2.95
CA GLU A 11 -0.93 10.10 3.66
C GLU A 11 -0.34 9.91 5.06
N THR A 12 -1.16 10.18 6.08
CA THR A 12 -0.87 9.80 7.47
C THR A 12 -1.77 8.62 7.85
N GLU A 13 -1.18 7.44 8.02
CA GLU A 13 -1.92 6.18 8.19
C GLU A 13 -1.43 5.36 9.40
N ILE A 14 -2.34 4.80 10.18
CA ILE A 14 -2.02 3.69 11.10
C ILE A 14 -2.04 2.40 10.29
N LYS A 15 -0.97 1.60 10.38
CA LYS A 15 -0.92 0.26 9.77
C LYS A 15 -0.62 -0.81 10.82
N VAL A 16 -1.46 -1.82 10.90
CA VAL A 16 -1.30 -2.92 11.85
C VAL A 16 -1.68 -4.25 11.22
N MET A 17 -0.88 -5.28 11.46
CA MET A 17 -1.24 -6.65 11.10
C MET A 17 -2.34 -7.16 12.03
N ILE A 18 -3.38 -7.75 11.44
CA ILE A 18 -4.49 -8.36 12.16
C ILE A 18 -4.53 -9.87 11.87
N THR A 19 -5.22 -10.61 12.72
CA THR A 19 -5.42 -12.05 12.51
C THR A 19 -6.54 -12.29 11.50
N LYS A 20 -6.59 -13.51 10.95
CA LYS A 20 -7.69 -13.95 10.10
C LYS A 20 -9.06 -13.78 10.79
N ALA A 21 -9.19 -14.20 12.04
CA ALA A 21 -10.44 -14.11 12.79
C ALA A 21 -10.89 -12.64 12.99
N GLU A 22 -9.95 -11.73 13.25
CA GLU A 22 -10.25 -10.30 13.35
C GLU A 22 -10.67 -9.71 12.00
N TYR A 23 -9.98 -10.08 10.92
CA TYR A 23 -10.37 -9.70 9.58
C TYR A 23 -11.79 -10.17 9.26
N GLU A 24 -12.11 -11.44 9.48
CA GLU A 24 -13.44 -12.01 9.22
C GLU A 24 -14.54 -11.31 10.02
N ASN A 25 -14.28 -11.01 11.30
CA ASN A 25 -15.21 -10.27 12.16
C ASN A 25 -15.47 -8.84 11.67
N LEU A 26 -14.45 -8.16 11.16
CA LEU A 26 -14.57 -6.82 10.57
C LEU A 26 -15.25 -6.87 9.20
N PHE A 27 -14.87 -7.86 8.37
CA PHE A 27 -15.38 -8.05 7.02
C PHE A 27 -16.88 -8.31 6.98
N ALA A 28 -17.44 -8.95 8.02
CA ALA A 28 -18.88 -9.13 8.17
C ALA A 28 -19.69 -7.81 8.20
N LYS A 29 -19.04 -6.67 8.44
CA LYS A 29 -19.64 -5.32 8.46
C LYS A 29 -19.13 -4.43 7.35
N ALA A 30 -18.40 -5.00 6.38
CA ALA A 30 -17.68 -4.22 5.41
C ALA A 30 -18.56 -3.73 4.25
N HIS A 31 -18.13 -2.63 3.67
CA HIS A 31 -18.71 -2.01 2.48
C HIS A 31 -17.59 -1.57 1.54
N ASN A 32 -17.94 -1.12 0.34
CA ASN A 32 -16.97 -0.71 -0.70
C ASN A 32 -15.88 -1.78 -0.93
N ILE A 33 -16.30 -3.01 -1.17
CA ILE A 33 -15.38 -4.14 -1.38
C ILE A 33 -14.86 -4.10 -2.81
N PHE A 34 -13.54 -4.16 -2.99
CA PHE A 34 -12.92 -4.23 -4.30
C PHE A 34 -11.60 -5.00 -4.26
N SER A 35 -11.16 -5.45 -5.45
CA SER A 35 -9.88 -6.10 -5.62
C SER A 35 -8.90 -5.19 -6.33
N GLN A 36 -7.63 -5.35 -5.98
CA GLN A 36 -6.53 -4.64 -6.62
C GLN A 36 -5.31 -5.53 -6.75
N ILE A 37 -4.49 -5.26 -7.76
CA ILE A 37 -3.24 -5.98 -8.00
C ILE A 37 -2.12 -4.96 -8.07
N ASN A 38 -1.08 -5.15 -7.25
CA ASN A 38 0.11 -4.33 -7.26
C ASN A 38 1.29 -5.15 -7.78
N HIS A 39 1.90 -4.73 -8.89
CA HIS A 39 3.16 -5.28 -9.40
C HIS A 39 4.32 -4.37 -8.96
N TYR A 40 5.27 -4.89 -8.20
CA TYR A 40 6.37 -4.11 -7.65
C TYR A 40 7.64 -4.22 -8.49
N TYR A 41 8.27 -3.08 -8.74
CA TYR A 41 9.50 -2.95 -9.50
C TYR A 41 10.52 -2.12 -8.73
N LYS A 42 11.74 -2.62 -8.62
CA LYS A 42 12.87 -1.90 -8.05
C LYS A 42 13.67 -1.26 -9.19
N LEU A 43 13.78 0.07 -9.18
CA LEU A 43 14.54 0.83 -10.17
C LEU A 43 15.93 1.21 -9.67
N THR A 44 16.03 1.57 -8.39
CA THR A 44 17.29 1.84 -7.68
C THR A 44 17.19 1.26 -6.27
N ASP A 45 18.25 1.38 -5.47
CA ASP A 45 18.21 0.97 -4.05
C ASP A 45 17.18 1.73 -3.22
N GLU A 46 16.87 2.96 -3.62
CA GLU A 46 15.95 3.85 -2.90
C GLU A 46 14.56 3.95 -3.56
N LEU A 47 14.44 3.64 -4.86
CA LEU A 47 13.21 3.80 -5.62
C LEU A 47 12.55 2.46 -5.94
N CYS A 48 11.44 2.21 -5.25
CA CYS A 48 10.48 1.16 -5.59
C CYS A 48 9.21 1.78 -6.19
N ILE A 49 8.79 1.27 -7.34
CA ILE A 49 7.55 1.64 -8.01
C ILE A 49 6.57 0.47 -7.91
N ARG A 50 5.29 0.78 -7.83
CA ARG A 50 4.21 -0.18 -8.08
C ARG A 50 3.42 0.21 -9.32
N LEU A 51 3.13 -0.78 -10.15
CA LEU A 51 2.12 -0.71 -11.20
C LEU A 51 0.84 -1.32 -10.62
N ARG A 52 -0.18 -0.49 -10.36
CA ARG A 52 -1.41 -0.89 -9.69
C ARG A 52 -2.54 -0.99 -10.69
N LYS A 53 -3.32 -2.07 -10.60
CA LYS A 53 -4.66 -2.19 -11.16
C LYS A 53 -5.66 -2.17 -10.01
N ILE A 54 -6.67 -1.33 -10.10
CA ILE A 54 -7.80 -1.28 -9.17
C ILE A 54 -9.07 -1.16 -10.01
N ASN A 55 -9.96 -2.16 -9.93
CA ASN A 55 -11.08 -2.28 -10.87
C ASN A 55 -10.59 -2.17 -12.34
N ASN A 56 -11.05 -1.15 -13.07
CA ASN A 56 -10.66 -0.86 -14.46
C ASN A 56 -9.73 0.35 -14.59
N GLU A 57 -9.08 0.77 -13.50
CA GLU A 57 -8.12 1.87 -13.49
C GLU A 57 -6.70 1.35 -13.25
N PHE A 58 -5.73 2.02 -13.88
CA PHE A 58 -4.34 1.60 -13.90
C PHE A 58 -3.43 2.76 -13.52
N PHE A 59 -2.41 2.48 -12.69
CA PHE A 59 -1.55 3.52 -12.13
C PHE A 59 -0.09 3.08 -12.06
N ILE A 60 0.81 4.04 -12.29
CA ILE A 60 2.20 3.98 -11.85
C ILE A 60 2.30 4.79 -10.56
N GLN A 61 2.83 4.20 -9.50
CA GLN A 61 2.89 4.88 -8.20
C GLN A 61 4.18 4.60 -7.44
N TYR A 62 4.63 5.54 -6.64
CA TYR A 62 5.71 5.33 -5.67
C TYR A 62 5.47 6.15 -4.40
N LYS A 63 6.07 5.72 -3.29
CA LYS A 63 5.95 6.40 -1.99
C LYS A 63 7.30 6.85 -1.47
N VAL A 64 7.34 8.03 -0.88
CA VAL A 64 8.50 8.57 -0.17
C VAL A 64 8.11 8.78 1.29
N ASN A 65 8.97 8.38 2.24
CA ASN A 65 8.71 8.63 3.66
C ASN A 65 9.00 10.10 3.99
N ASN A 66 8.12 10.75 4.75
CA ASN A 66 8.26 12.16 5.11
C ASN A 66 9.15 12.40 6.36
N ASN A 67 9.71 11.33 6.97
CA ASN A 67 10.60 11.37 8.13
C ASN A 67 10.12 12.26 9.29
N THR A 68 8.83 12.19 9.63
CA THR A 68 8.23 12.89 10.78
C THR A 68 8.24 12.02 12.05
N GLU A 69 7.80 12.57 13.19
CA GLU A 69 7.78 11.87 14.48
C GLU A 69 7.22 10.45 14.39
N GLN A 70 7.95 9.50 14.98
CA GLN A 70 7.57 8.09 14.96
C GLN A 70 6.62 7.77 16.11
N LEU A 71 5.32 7.85 15.84
CA LEU A 71 4.30 7.20 16.67
C LEU A 71 4.17 5.72 16.26
N ILE A 72 3.91 4.85 17.24
CA ILE A 72 3.82 3.39 17.01
C ILE A 72 2.76 3.10 15.95
N GLY A 73 3.16 2.39 14.89
CA GLY A 73 2.30 2.00 13.78
C GLY A 73 1.81 3.13 12.86
N LEU A 74 2.09 4.40 13.17
CA LEU A 74 1.80 5.52 12.30
C LEU A 74 2.86 5.60 11.19
N LYS A 75 2.42 5.86 9.96
CA LYS A 75 3.27 6.14 8.81
C LYS A 75 2.82 7.45 8.18
N ASP A 76 3.80 8.24 7.81
CA ASP A 76 3.62 9.50 7.11
C ASP A 76 4.44 9.43 5.82
N LYS A 77 3.73 9.44 4.69
CA LYS A 77 4.31 9.23 3.37
C LYS A 77 3.68 10.17 2.37
N THR A 78 4.46 10.54 1.38
CA THR A 78 3.95 11.16 0.17
C THR A 78 3.81 10.08 -0.90
N GLU A 79 2.58 9.85 -1.39
CA GLU A 79 2.30 9.01 -2.55
C GLU A 79 2.28 9.89 -3.82
N TYR A 80 3.05 9.47 -4.81
CA TYR A 80 3.02 10.01 -6.16
C TYR A 80 2.28 9.02 -7.05
N SER A 81 1.25 9.48 -7.75
CA SER A 81 0.42 8.67 -8.64
C SER A 81 0.31 9.24 -10.05
N MET A 82 0.49 8.40 -11.06
CA MET A 82 0.21 8.71 -12.46
C MET A 82 -0.82 7.69 -12.96
N ASN A 83 -1.97 8.16 -13.44
CA ASN A 83 -2.92 7.30 -14.13
C ASN A 83 -2.38 6.99 -15.54
N ILE A 84 -2.58 5.75 -15.98
CA ILE A 84 -2.17 5.28 -17.31
C ILE A 84 -3.29 4.48 -17.96
N GLU A 85 -3.20 4.30 -19.26
CA GLU A 85 -4.13 3.46 -20.02
C GLU A 85 -3.84 1.96 -19.82
N GLU A 86 -4.83 1.11 -20.09
CA GLU A 86 -4.67 -0.35 -20.02
C GLU A 86 -3.55 -0.87 -20.93
N ALA A 87 -3.42 -0.29 -22.13
CA ALA A 87 -2.37 -0.66 -23.08
C ALA A 87 -0.98 -0.45 -22.48
N ASP A 88 -0.76 0.71 -21.84
CA ASP A 88 0.50 1.04 -21.17
C ASP A 88 0.78 0.10 -19.99
N TYR A 89 -0.25 -0.20 -19.21
CA TYR A 89 -0.16 -1.17 -18.12
C TYR A 89 0.32 -2.55 -18.62
N ILE A 90 -0.26 -3.05 -19.72
CA ILE A 90 0.12 -4.34 -20.32
C ILE A 90 1.56 -4.28 -20.85
N ILE A 91 1.94 -3.20 -21.53
CA ILE A 91 3.30 -2.99 -22.04
C ILE A 91 4.32 -3.04 -20.91
N ILE A 92 4.10 -2.26 -19.84
CA ILE A 92 5.02 -2.20 -18.69
C ILE A 92 5.11 -3.55 -17.99
N LYS A 93 3.97 -4.23 -17.79
CA LYS A 93 3.91 -5.53 -17.12
C LYS A 93 4.72 -6.59 -17.88
N ASN A 94 4.67 -6.58 -19.22
CA ASN A 94 5.39 -7.52 -20.06
C ASN A 94 6.85 -7.09 -20.35
N ASN A 95 7.15 -5.80 -20.24
CA ASN A 95 8.48 -5.24 -20.42
C ASN A 95 8.77 -4.16 -19.35
N PRO A 96 9.28 -4.55 -18.17
CA PRO A 96 9.50 -3.61 -17.06
C PRO A 96 10.42 -2.43 -17.38
N ASN A 97 11.32 -2.56 -18.37
CA ASN A 97 12.18 -1.47 -18.80
C ASN A 97 11.40 -0.31 -19.45
N ALA A 98 10.16 -0.54 -19.90
CA ALA A 98 9.29 0.51 -20.40
C ALA A 98 9.00 1.59 -19.35
N LEU A 99 9.10 1.28 -18.04
CA LEU A 99 8.92 2.26 -16.96
C LEU A 99 9.82 3.51 -17.13
N TRP A 100 11.04 3.37 -17.66
CA TRP A 100 11.93 4.52 -17.85
C TRP A 100 11.31 5.59 -18.77
N VAL A 101 10.56 5.16 -19.79
CA VAL A 101 9.86 6.06 -20.72
C VAL A 101 8.79 6.87 -19.98
N TYR A 102 7.92 6.21 -19.21
CA TYR A 102 6.82 6.86 -18.48
C TYR A 102 7.31 7.77 -17.36
N LEU A 103 8.49 7.50 -16.81
CA LEU A 103 9.10 8.34 -15.79
C LEU A 103 9.82 9.56 -16.38
N GLY A 104 9.83 9.72 -17.71
CA GLY A 104 10.54 10.81 -18.39
C GLY A 104 12.04 10.78 -18.15
N LYS A 105 12.62 9.59 -17.92
CA LYS A 105 14.03 9.42 -17.58
C LYS A 105 14.75 8.66 -18.69
N SER A 106 15.94 9.13 -19.05
CA SER A 106 16.87 8.31 -19.82
C SER A 106 17.29 7.12 -18.97
N LYS A 107 17.39 5.95 -19.61
CA LYS A 107 17.99 4.76 -18.98
C LYS A 107 19.41 5.14 -18.56
N ILE A 108 19.70 5.08 -17.26
CA ILE A 108 21.08 5.15 -16.78
C ILE A 108 21.75 3.85 -17.23
N SER A 109 22.92 3.93 -17.86
CA SER A 109 23.47 2.88 -18.75
C SER A 109 23.52 1.47 -18.16
N ASP A 110 23.46 1.32 -16.85
CA ASP A 110 23.58 0.03 -16.15
C ASP A 110 22.42 -0.28 -15.17
N SER A 111 21.35 0.53 -15.15
CA SER A 111 20.20 0.28 -14.27
C SER A 111 19.12 -0.56 -14.97
N PHE A 112 18.94 -1.80 -14.48
CA PHE A 112 17.84 -2.67 -14.89
C PHE A 112 16.64 -2.51 -13.94
N VAL A 113 15.44 -2.50 -14.51
CA VAL A 113 14.22 -2.58 -13.71
C VAL A 113 14.05 -4.01 -13.23
N ILE A 114 14.13 -4.23 -11.92
CA ILE A 114 14.00 -5.56 -11.32
C ILE A 114 12.56 -5.74 -10.87
N TYR A 115 11.84 -6.67 -11.50
CA TYR A 115 10.54 -7.11 -11.01
C TYR A 115 10.68 -7.87 -9.69
N LYS A 116 9.90 -7.49 -8.68
CA LYS A 116 9.97 -8.04 -7.32
C LYS A 116 8.79 -8.95 -6.96
N GLY A 117 7.73 -8.92 -7.77
CA GLY A 117 6.56 -9.77 -7.58
C GLY A 117 5.25 -8.99 -7.60
N SER A 118 4.16 -9.74 -7.45
CA SER A 118 2.81 -9.21 -7.38
C SER A 118 2.20 -9.47 -6.02
N LEU A 119 1.30 -8.58 -5.62
CA LEU A 119 0.44 -8.75 -4.47
C LEU A 119 -0.99 -8.38 -4.87
N GLU A 120 -1.89 -9.33 -4.71
CA GLU A 120 -3.33 -9.12 -4.87
C GLU A 120 -3.92 -8.79 -3.50
N THR A 121 -4.80 -7.79 -3.44
CA THR A 121 -5.48 -7.39 -2.21
C THR A 121 -6.98 -7.38 -2.45
N LEU A 122 -7.73 -8.10 -1.61
CA LEU A 122 -9.14 -7.85 -1.41
C LEU A 122 -9.26 -6.80 -0.29
N ARG A 123 -9.69 -5.60 -0.67
CA ARG A 123 -9.85 -4.45 0.23
C ARG A 123 -11.32 -4.21 0.51
N ALA A 124 -11.63 -3.84 1.74
CA ALA A 124 -12.94 -3.36 2.11
C ALA A 124 -12.87 -2.25 3.17
N ASN A 125 -13.89 -1.41 3.23
CA ASN A 125 -14.02 -0.36 4.21
C ASN A 125 -14.88 -0.83 5.38
N VAL A 126 -14.58 -0.37 6.59
CA VAL A 126 -15.39 -0.64 7.78
C VAL A 126 -15.50 0.63 8.63
N THR A 127 -16.72 0.98 9.01
CA THR A 127 -16.97 2.09 9.95
C THR A 127 -16.83 1.60 11.39
N LEU A 128 -15.76 1.99 12.08
CA LEU A 128 -15.59 1.69 13.52
C LEU A 128 -16.22 2.74 14.44
N ASP A 129 -16.24 4.00 13.98
CA ASP A 129 -16.73 5.18 14.69
C ASP A 129 -17.20 6.21 13.65
N SER A 130 -18.45 6.65 13.74
CA SER A 130 -19.06 7.56 12.75
C SER A 130 -18.47 8.97 12.71
N SER A 131 -17.62 9.32 13.69
CA SER A 131 -16.93 10.60 13.77
C SER A 131 -15.49 10.54 13.24
N MET A 132 -15.12 9.43 12.60
CA MET A 132 -13.83 9.17 11.98
C MET A 132 -14.07 8.66 10.56
N ARG A 133 -13.03 8.73 9.71
CA ARG A 133 -13.05 8.01 8.43
C ARG A 133 -13.12 6.50 8.66
N ASP A 134 -13.61 5.78 7.67
CA ASP A 134 -13.56 4.31 7.69
C ASP A 134 -12.11 3.81 7.77
N ILE A 135 -11.94 2.65 8.39
CA ILE A 135 -10.72 1.88 8.23
C ILE A 135 -10.78 1.13 6.91
N GLU A 136 -9.61 0.81 6.36
CA GLU A 136 -9.46 -0.17 5.30
C GLU A 136 -8.96 -1.48 5.92
N ILE A 137 -9.58 -2.60 5.55
CA ILE A 137 -9.09 -3.94 5.87
C ILE A 137 -8.70 -4.65 4.60
N ASP A 138 -7.55 -5.31 4.66
CA ASP A 138 -6.92 -5.95 3.51
C ASP A 138 -6.68 -7.43 3.80
N MET A 139 -7.14 -8.29 2.89
CA MET A 139 -6.61 -9.64 2.75
C MET A 139 -5.66 -9.64 1.56
N ASN A 140 -4.37 -9.88 1.82
CA ASN A 140 -3.34 -9.86 0.80
C ASN A 140 -2.91 -11.27 0.44
N SER A 141 -2.88 -11.58 -0.85
CA SER A 141 -2.32 -12.82 -1.39
C SER A 141 -1.08 -12.50 -2.22
N TYR A 142 0.02 -13.17 -1.91
CA TYR A 142 1.27 -13.04 -2.66
C TYR A 142 2.15 -14.27 -2.48
N LYS A 143 2.77 -14.72 -3.57
CA LYS A 143 3.48 -16.01 -3.63
C LYS A 143 2.53 -17.12 -3.13
N ASN A 144 2.86 -17.74 -1.99
CA ASN A 144 2.05 -18.76 -1.31
C ASN A 144 1.58 -18.31 0.09
N ASN A 145 1.61 -16.99 0.36
CA ASN A 145 1.25 -16.42 1.65
C ASN A 145 -0.06 -15.66 1.56
N ILE A 146 -0.81 -15.69 2.67
CA ILE A 146 -1.95 -14.82 2.91
C ILE A 146 -1.72 -14.10 4.23
N ASP A 147 -1.84 -12.78 4.22
CA ASP A 147 -1.83 -11.96 5.43
C ASP A 147 -3.01 -11.00 5.48
N TYR A 148 -3.24 -10.44 6.68
CA TYR A 148 -4.34 -9.53 6.93
C TYR A 148 -3.82 -8.26 7.58
N GLU A 149 -4.27 -7.12 7.09
CA GLU A 149 -3.82 -5.80 7.53
C GLU A 149 -5.02 -4.88 7.74
N LEU A 150 -4.91 -3.99 8.72
CA LEU A 150 -5.77 -2.84 8.90
C LEU A 150 -4.96 -1.58 8.62
N GLU A 151 -5.49 -0.72 7.76
CA GLU A 151 -4.97 0.62 7.47
C GLU A 151 -6.02 1.65 7.90
N TRP A 152 -5.60 2.75 8.55
CA TRP A 152 -6.49 3.84 8.93
C TRP A 152 -5.84 5.18 8.63
N GLU A 153 -6.28 5.82 7.54
CA GLU A 153 -5.87 7.19 7.22
C GLU A 153 -6.52 8.16 8.20
N ILE A 154 -5.69 8.92 8.91
CA ILE A 154 -6.10 9.83 9.98
C ILE A 154 -5.28 11.11 9.95
N ASP A 155 -5.85 12.18 10.52
CA ASP A 155 -5.02 13.31 10.92
C ASP A 155 -4.16 12.92 12.12
N LYS A 156 -2.92 13.41 12.19
CA LYS A 156 -2.01 13.09 13.30
C LYS A 156 -2.59 13.46 14.67
N SER A 157 -3.38 14.52 14.76
CA SER A 157 -4.10 14.94 15.98
C SER A 157 -5.12 13.91 16.45
N GLN A 158 -5.62 13.04 15.57
CA GLN A 158 -6.60 12.01 15.87
C GLN A 158 -5.97 10.70 16.36
N TYR A 159 -4.64 10.56 16.34
CA TYR A 159 -3.94 9.31 16.67
C TYR A 159 -4.41 8.69 18.00
N ASN A 160 -4.44 9.46 19.09
CA ASN A 160 -4.88 8.94 20.39
C ASN A 160 -6.35 8.52 20.42
N LYS A 161 -7.21 9.14 19.60
CA LYS A 161 -8.60 8.71 19.43
C LYS A 161 -8.67 7.40 18.66
N ALA A 162 -7.97 7.29 17.53
CA ALA A 162 -7.90 6.08 16.72
C ALA A 162 -7.40 4.88 17.52
N VAL A 163 -6.29 5.02 18.26
CA VAL A 163 -5.75 3.94 19.11
C VAL A 163 -6.74 3.47 20.17
N ARG A 164 -7.48 4.40 20.81
CA ARG A 164 -8.52 4.04 21.79
C ARG A 164 -9.66 3.27 21.14
N ILE A 165 -10.08 3.65 19.94
CA ILE A 165 -11.13 2.96 19.20
C ILE A 165 -10.64 1.55 18.84
N LEU A 166 -9.46 1.40 18.22
CA LEU A 166 -8.89 0.09 17.88
C LEU A 166 -8.82 -0.84 19.10
N LYS A 167 -8.38 -0.32 20.25
CA LYS A 167 -8.32 -1.09 21.50
C LYS A 167 -9.69 -1.58 21.98
N LYS A 168 -10.77 -0.79 21.82
CA LYS A 168 -12.15 -1.24 22.11
C LYS A 168 -12.60 -2.38 21.21
N TYR A 169 -12.08 -2.46 19.99
CA TYR A 169 -12.31 -3.55 19.05
C TYR A 169 -11.30 -4.71 19.21
N GLY A 170 -10.51 -4.74 20.30
CA GLY A 170 -9.56 -5.82 20.57
C GLY A 170 -8.20 -5.69 19.85
N ILE A 171 -7.99 -4.61 19.11
CA ILE A 171 -6.78 -4.38 18.32
C ILE A 171 -5.85 -3.43 19.08
N ASP A 172 -5.04 -3.96 20.00
CA ASP A 172 -3.97 -3.19 20.66
C ASP A 172 -2.71 -3.15 19.79
N ILE A 173 -2.47 -2.02 19.13
CA ILE A 173 -1.36 -1.84 18.18
C ILE A 173 0.03 -1.92 18.84
N ARG A 174 0.12 -1.77 20.17
CA ARG A 174 1.43 -1.79 20.89
C ARG A 174 2.02 -3.20 20.99
N ASN A 175 1.18 -4.23 20.88
CA ASN A 175 1.58 -5.63 21.02
C ASN A 175 1.57 -6.37 19.67
N ARG A 176 1.69 -5.63 18.56
CA ARG A 176 1.51 -6.16 17.21
C ARG A 176 2.62 -5.71 16.27
N VAL A 177 2.75 -6.44 15.16
CA VAL A 177 3.55 -6.00 14.02
C VAL A 177 2.84 -4.80 13.40
N THR A 178 3.51 -3.66 13.38
CA THR A 178 2.96 -2.40 12.87
C THR A 178 3.90 -1.75 11.87
N GLY A 179 3.33 -0.99 10.93
CA GLY A 179 4.11 -0.19 10.00
C GLY A 179 4.95 -0.97 8.98
N LEU A 180 4.78 -2.28 8.86
CA LEU A 180 5.49 -3.11 7.89
C LEU A 180 4.83 -2.96 6.51
N SER A 181 5.56 -2.49 5.50
CA SER A 181 4.96 -2.27 4.17
C SER A 181 4.71 -3.59 3.43
N LYS A 182 3.63 -3.64 2.64
CA LYS A 182 3.31 -4.73 1.70
C LYS A 182 4.49 -5.16 0.84
N TYR A 183 5.22 -4.18 0.26
CA TYR A 183 6.44 -4.46 -0.52
C TYR A 183 7.50 -5.21 0.30
N LYS A 184 7.77 -4.76 1.54
CA LYS A 184 8.74 -5.41 2.42
C LYS A 184 8.32 -6.85 2.74
N ARG A 185 7.02 -7.08 3.04
CA ARG A 185 6.45 -8.43 3.24
C ARG A 185 6.61 -9.32 2.01
N LEU A 186 6.35 -8.78 0.83
CA LEU A 186 6.53 -9.49 -0.44
C LEU A 186 8.01 -9.89 -0.67
N THR A 187 8.96 -9.00 -0.40
CA THR A 187 10.38 -9.27 -0.69
C THR A 187 11.09 -10.10 0.38
N GLU A 188 10.68 -9.98 1.64
CA GLU A 188 11.30 -10.69 2.77
C GLU A 188 10.60 -12.01 3.11
N SER A 189 9.46 -12.31 2.50
CA SER A 189 8.87 -13.65 2.52
C SER A 189 9.79 -14.61 1.75
N ASN A 190 10.80 -15.13 2.43
CA ASN A 190 11.54 -16.29 1.94
C ASN A 190 10.51 -17.41 1.74
N ALA A 191 10.47 -17.98 0.54
CA ALA A 191 9.90 -19.30 0.36
C ALA A 191 10.70 -20.24 1.27
N CYS A 192 10.02 -20.98 2.15
CA CYS A 192 10.63 -22.15 2.79
C CYS A 192 11.16 -23.11 1.71
#